data_AF-A0A4R4RTP9-F1
#
_entry.id   AF-A0A4R4RTP9-F1
#
_cell.length_a   1.000
_cell.length_b   1.000
_cell.length_c   1.000
_cell.angle_alpha   90.00
_cell.angle_beta   90.00
_cell.angle_gamma   90.00
#
_symmetry.space_group_name_H-M   'P 1'
#
loop_
_entity.id
_entity.type
_entity.pdbx_description
1 polymer ?
#
loop_
_entity_poly.entity_id
_entity_poly.type
_entity_poly.pdbx_seq_one_letter_code
_entity_poly.pdbx_strand_id
1 'polypeptide(L)'
;MILKRAIPRASVAVGGALLLMSALQGPALADVRMNVVGGYGIWQADPEEGRPGDAIRACDDTADGLGITVHLYWSGGGHRYVTTRGHRSPYCTPWSQGSGNLPEGLEVEVHVLTVKGGRVYDRVIRDFHA
;
A
#
# COMPACT_ATOMS: atom_id res chain seq x y z
N MET A 1 6.46 22.96 -77.41
CA MET A 1 6.50 21.50 -77.12
C MET A 1 6.72 21.34 -75.62
N ILE A 2 5.74 20.73 -74.96
CA ILE A 2 5.65 20.25 -73.56
C ILE A 2 5.63 21.29 -72.42
N LEU A 3 4.40 21.61 -72.04
CA LEU A 3 3.95 22.17 -70.76
C LEU A 3 4.09 21.08 -69.65
N LYS A 4 4.64 21.41 -68.48
CA LYS A 4 4.50 20.58 -67.27
C LYS A 4 3.91 21.43 -66.15
N ARG A 5 2.62 21.21 -65.88
CA ARG A 5 1.94 21.67 -64.65
C ARG A 5 2.28 20.70 -63.52
N ALA A 6 2.58 21.23 -62.33
CA ALA A 6 2.52 20.49 -61.08
C ALA A 6 1.80 21.34 -60.03
N ILE A 7 0.93 20.67 -59.28
CA ILE A 7 -0.18 21.17 -58.45
C ILE A 7 0.34 21.67 -57.09
N PRO A 8 -0.24 22.75 -56.50
CA PRO A 8 0.19 23.25 -55.19
C PRO A 8 -0.21 22.29 -54.06
N ARG A 9 0.73 21.96 -53.18
CA ARG A 9 0.44 21.29 -51.91
C ARG A 9 0.24 22.34 -50.83
N ALA A 10 -1.01 22.53 -50.42
CA ALA A 10 -1.35 23.21 -49.18
C ALA A 10 -0.97 22.31 -48.00
N SER A 11 -0.10 22.80 -47.11
CA SER A 11 0.15 22.18 -45.82
C SER A 11 -0.60 22.96 -44.75
N VAL A 12 -1.74 22.43 -44.34
CA VAL A 12 -2.37 22.76 -43.05
C VAL A 12 -1.81 21.75 -42.05
N ALA A 13 -1.10 22.22 -41.03
CA ALA A 13 -0.81 21.43 -39.84
C ALA A 13 -1.30 22.22 -38.63
N VAL A 14 -2.39 21.71 -38.06
CA VAL A 14 -3.13 22.21 -36.92
C VAL A 14 -2.38 21.84 -35.63
N GLY A 15 -2.31 22.82 -34.71
CA GLY A 15 -2.35 22.69 -33.25
C GLY A 15 -1.56 21.55 -32.59
N GLY A 16 -0.39 21.87 -32.05
CA GLY A 16 0.25 21.10 -30.97
C GLY A 16 0.03 21.79 -29.62
N ALA A 17 -1.15 21.65 -29.02
CA ALA A 17 -1.30 21.95 -27.60
C ALA A 17 -0.87 20.72 -26.80
N LEU A 18 0.39 20.71 -26.35
CA LEU A 18 0.87 19.70 -25.41
C LEU A 18 0.25 20.01 -24.05
N LEU A 19 -0.84 19.33 -23.72
CA LEU A 19 -1.46 19.34 -22.40
C LEU A 19 -0.45 18.76 -21.39
N LEU A 20 0.12 19.60 -20.53
CA LEU A 20 0.73 19.14 -19.27
C LEU A 20 -0.40 18.58 -18.41
N MET A 21 -0.56 17.25 -18.42
CA MET A 21 -1.32 16.55 -17.40
C MET A 21 -0.48 16.58 -16.12
N SER A 22 -0.62 17.65 -15.34
CA SER A 22 -0.20 17.66 -13.94
C SER A 22 -1.10 16.66 -13.20
N ALA A 23 -0.67 15.40 -13.13
CA ALA A 23 -1.22 14.49 -12.14
C ALA A 23 -0.86 15.07 -10.78
N LEU A 24 -1.82 15.74 -10.12
CA LEU A 24 -1.75 15.91 -8.68
C LEU A 24 -1.79 14.51 -8.07
N GLN A 25 -0.63 13.92 -7.84
CA GLN A 25 -0.51 12.86 -6.86
C GLN A 25 -0.86 13.53 -5.53
N GLY A 26 -1.99 13.14 -4.92
CA GLY A 26 -2.29 13.53 -3.54
C GLY A 26 -1.14 13.11 -2.61
N PRO A 27 -1.07 13.63 -1.37
CA PRO A 27 -0.04 13.19 -0.44
C PRO A 27 -0.10 11.66 -0.35
N ALA A 28 1.01 10.99 -0.67
CA ALA A 28 1.17 9.58 -0.37
C ALA A 28 0.90 9.44 1.13
N LEU A 29 -0.13 8.66 1.50
CA LEU A 29 -0.33 8.33 2.90
C LEU A 29 0.84 7.43 3.29
N ALA A 30 1.80 8.00 4.03
CA ALA A 30 2.98 7.27 4.47
C ALA A 30 2.58 6.02 5.28
N ASP A 31 1.50 6.08 6.04
CA ASP A 31 0.91 4.92 6.70
C ASP A 31 -0.61 4.81 6.49
N VAL A 32 -1.09 3.57 6.35
CA VAL A 32 -2.50 3.23 6.14
C VAL A 32 -2.97 2.37 7.29
N ARG A 33 -3.89 2.92 8.09
CA ARG A 33 -4.56 2.22 9.19
C ARG A 33 -5.79 1.46 8.70
N MET A 34 -5.86 0.18 9.05
CA MET A 34 -6.97 -0.72 8.77
C MET A 34 -7.57 -1.20 10.10
N ASN A 35 -8.78 -0.73 10.41
CA ASN A 35 -9.47 -1.07 11.66
C ASN A 35 -10.19 -2.41 11.54
N VAL A 36 -10.19 -3.16 12.64
CA VAL A 36 -10.97 -4.37 12.86
C VAL A 36 -11.56 -4.33 14.27
N VAL A 37 -12.40 -5.28 14.63
CA VAL A 37 -12.91 -5.40 16.00
C VAL A 37 -11.74 -5.50 16.99
N GLY A 38 -11.70 -4.58 17.96
CA GLY A 38 -10.75 -4.55 19.07
C GLY A 38 -9.39 -3.93 18.80
N GLY A 39 -9.11 -3.52 17.56
CA GLY A 39 -7.85 -2.87 17.24
C GLY A 39 -7.65 -2.63 15.75
N TYR A 40 -6.41 -2.62 15.31
CA TYR A 40 -6.06 -2.25 13.95
C TYR A 40 -4.69 -2.76 13.53
N GLY A 41 -4.49 -2.83 12.21
CA GLY A 41 -3.19 -2.98 11.60
C GLY A 41 -2.78 -1.70 10.87
N ILE A 42 -1.48 -1.49 10.74
CA ILE A 42 -0.91 -0.42 9.91
C ILE A 42 -0.05 -1.07 8.83
N TRP A 43 -0.20 -0.58 7.60
CA TRP A 43 0.77 -0.73 6.50
C TRP A 43 1.50 0.60 6.34
N GLN A 44 2.83 0.56 6.24
CA GLN A 44 3.65 1.73 5.97
C GLN A 44 4.51 1.44 4.74
N ALA A 45 4.19 2.07 3.62
CA ALA A 45 4.93 1.91 2.37
C ALA A 45 6.29 2.61 2.48
N ASP A 46 6.27 3.91 2.74
CA ASP A 46 7.48 4.73 2.79
C ASP A 46 7.97 4.97 4.22
N PRO A 47 9.30 5.04 4.45
CA PRO A 47 9.84 5.44 5.74
C PRO A 47 9.50 6.91 6.04
N GLU A 48 8.94 7.16 7.22
CA GLU A 48 8.55 8.51 7.67
C GLU A 48 8.67 8.62 9.19
N GLU A 49 9.17 9.75 9.70
CA GLU A 49 9.23 10.05 11.15
C GLU A 49 9.89 8.95 12.00
N GLY A 50 10.91 8.28 11.45
CA GLY A 50 11.62 7.19 12.12
C GLY A 50 10.87 5.85 12.15
N ARG A 51 9.71 5.76 11.50
CA ARG A 51 9.04 4.50 11.20
C ARG A 51 9.61 3.91 9.89
N PRO A 52 9.85 2.58 9.81
CA PRO A 52 10.38 1.95 8.61
C PRO A 52 9.35 1.86 7.49
N GLY A 53 9.80 1.92 6.24
CA GLY A 53 9.02 1.57 5.06
C GLY A 53 8.82 0.06 4.91
N ASP A 54 7.98 -0.32 3.96
CA ASP A 54 7.44 -1.66 3.71
C ASP A 54 7.12 -2.47 4.97
N ALA A 55 6.57 -1.80 5.98
CA ALA A 55 6.45 -2.36 7.31
C ALA A 55 4.99 -2.49 7.72
N ILE A 56 4.74 -3.53 8.52
CA ILE A 56 3.45 -3.73 9.16
C ILE A 56 3.56 -3.65 10.67
N ARG A 57 2.46 -3.25 11.31
CA ARG A 57 2.30 -3.21 12.76
C ARG A 57 0.89 -3.66 13.15
N ALA A 58 0.77 -4.41 14.25
CA ALA A 58 -0.52 -4.75 14.85
C ALA A 58 -0.69 -3.98 16.17
N CYS A 59 -1.88 -3.46 16.40
CA CYS A 59 -2.25 -2.74 17.62
C CYS A 59 -3.59 -3.24 18.14
N ASP A 60 -3.60 -3.61 19.42
CA ASP A 60 -4.75 -4.09 20.17
C ASP A 60 -5.07 -3.06 21.24
N ASP A 61 -6.25 -2.45 21.13
CA ASP A 61 -6.65 -1.30 21.94
C ASP A 61 -7.62 -1.68 23.06
N THR A 62 -8.28 -2.85 22.97
CA THR A 62 -9.37 -3.25 23.87
C THR A 62 -9.06 -4.51 24.69
N ALA A 63 -9.39 -4.48 25.98
CA ALA A 63 -9.23 -5.62 26.88
C ALA A 63 -10.37 -6.66 26.76
N ASP A 64 -10.69 -7.09 25.54
CA ASP A 64 -11.78 -8.05 25.24
C ASP A 64 -11.29 -9.52 25.13
N GLY A 65 -9.98 -9.72 25.28
CA GLY A 65 -9.33 -11.02 25.18
C GLY A 65 -9.23 -11.55 23.74
N LEU A 66 -9.40 -10.67 22.75
CA LEU A 66 -8.99 -10.89 21.36
C LEU A 66 -7.50 -10.52 21.21
N GLY A 67 -6.96 -10.76 20.04
CA GLY A 67 -5.66 -10.25 19.62
C GLY A 67 -5.73 -9.81 18.17
N ILE A 68 -4.83 -8.93 17.76
CA ILE A 68 -4.72 -8.45 16.39
C ILE A 68 -3.50 -9.08 15.73
N THR A 69 -3.70 -9.51 14.50
CA THR A 69 -2.69 -10.14 13.65
C THR A 69 -2.66 -9.38 12.33
N VAL A 70 -1.47 -9.07 11.84
CA VAL A 70 -1.28 -8.50 10.51
C VAL A 70 -0.36 -9.40 9.70
N HIS A 71 -0.77 -9.70 8.47
CA HIS A 71 0.07 -10.36 7.47
C HIS A 71 0.29 -9.43 6.29
N LEU A 72 1.48 -9.48 5.71
CA LEU A 72 1.84 -8.86 4.44
C LEU A 72 2.32 -9.96 3.49
N TYR A 73 1.72 -10.03 2.31
CA TYR A 73 2.10 -10.95 1.24
C TYR A 73 2.53 -10.15 0.01
N TRP A 74 3.48 -10.67 -0.76
CA TRP A 74 3.86 -10.08 -2.04
C TRP A 74 4.28 -11.13 -3.06
N SER A 75 4.18 -10.77 -4.34
CA SER A 75 4.57 -11.68 -5.42
C SER A 75 6.05 -12.07 -5.33
N GLY A 76 6.37 -13.34 -5.61
CA GLY A 76 7.70 -13.91 -5.33
C GLY A 76 7.79 -14.73 -4.04
N GLY A 77 6.67 -14.91 -3.32
CA GLY A 77 6.53 -15.85 -2.20
C GLY A 77 6.95 -15.30 -0.86
N GLY A 78 7.12 -13.98 -0.74
CA GLY A 78 7.49 -13.35 0.50
C GLY A 78 6.30 -13.10 1.43
N HIS A 79 6.59 -13.15 2.73
CA HIS A 79 5.59 -13.01 3.78
C HIS A 79 6.19 -12.33 5.01
N ARG A 80 5.46 -11.38 5.59
CA ARG A 80 5.72 -10.84 6.94
C ARG A 80 4.49 -10.99 7.81
N TYR A 81 4.72 -11.15 9.11
CA TYR A 81 3.66 -11.35 10.09
C TYR A 81 4.03 -10.72 11.42
N VAL A 82 3.04 -10.06 12.04
CA VAL A 82 3.11 -9.55 13.41
C VAL A 82 1.81 -9.83 14.15
N THR A 83 1.87 -10.00 15.47
CA THR A 83 0.69 -10.29 16.29
C THR A 83 0.80 -9.75 17.70
N THR A 84 -0.33 -9.34 18.27
CA THR A 84 -0.45 -8.94 19.68
C THR A 84 -0.75 -10.13 20.61
N ARG A 85 -1.02 -11.31 20.05
CA ARG A 85 -1.34 -12.51 20.85
C ARG A 85 -0.24 -12.79 21.88
N GLY A 86 -0.67 -13.03 23.12
CA GLY A 86 0.23 -13.26 24.25
C GLY A 86 0.61 -11.99 25.03
N HIS A 87 0.21 -10.81 24.54
CA HIS A 87 0.34 -9.54 25.24
C HIS A 87 -1.01 -9.08 25.80
N ARG A 88 -0.97 -8.27 26.86
CA ARG A 88 -2.18 -7.63 27.42
C ARG A 88 -2.45 -6.33 26.68
N SER A 89 -3.71 -6.10 26.34
CA SER A 89 -4.18 -4.81 25.83
C SER A 89 -4.08 -3.72 26.91
N PRO A 90 -3.74 -2.45 26.55
CA PRO A 90 -3.37 -2.00 25.21
C PRO A 90 -1.94 -2.42 24.84
N TYR A 91 -1.75 -2.88 23.60
CA TYR A 91 -0.42 -3.25 23.10
C TYR A 91 -0.34 -3.10 21.58
N CYS A 92 0.74 -2.45 21.14
CA CYS A 92 1.15 -2.46 19.75
C CYS A 92 2.48 -3.21 19.62
N THR A 93 2.60 -4.05 18.60
CA THR A 93 3.88 -4.70 18.26
C THR A 93 4.93 -3.65 17.91
N PRO A 94 6.23 -3.98 17.94
CA PRO A 94 7.20 -3.30 17.10
C PRO A 94 6.80 -3.39 15.62
N TRP A 95 7.38 -2.53 14.77
CA TRP A 95 7.30 -2.70 13.32
C TRP A 95 7.95 -4.01 12.90
N SER A 96 7.38 -4.65 11.87
CA SER A 96 7.93 -5.90 11.31
C SER A 96 9.41 -5.76 10.98
N GLN A 97 10.22 -6.71 11.44
CA GLN A 97 11.66 -6.74 11.20
C GLN A 97 11.96 -7.32 9.81
N GLY A 98 13.03 -6.82 9.17
CA GLY A 98 13.44 -7.20 7.80
C GLY A 98 13.41 -5.98 6.88
N SER A 99 14.42 -5.83 6.02
CA SER A 99 14.64 -4.61 5.21
C SER A 99 13.36 -4.16 4.51
N GLY A 100 12.89 -2.97 4.88
CA GLY A 100 11.81 -2.25 4.25
C GLY A 100 12.23 -1.72 2.89
N ASN A 101 12.51 -2.64 1.97
CA ASN A 101 13.03 -2.35 0.64
C ASN A 101 12.49 -3.40 -0.33
N LEU A 102 11.17 -3.51 -0.38
CA LEU A 102 10.48 -4.18 -1.47
C LEU A 102 10.75 -3.39 -2.76
N PRO A 103 10.83 -4.06 -3.93
CA PRO A 103 10.88 -3.36 -5.20
C PRO A 103 9.73 -2.37 -5.35
N GLU A 104 10.05 -1.14 -5.73
CA GLU A 104 9.06 -0.10 -6.02
C GLU A 104 8.02 -0.56 -7.06
N GLY A 105 6.75 -0.30 -6.79
CA GLY A 105 5.61 -0.71 -7.61
C GLY A 105 5.25 -2.19 -7.47
N LEU A 106 5.86 -2.91 -6.53
CA LEU A 106 5.50 -4.29 -6.24
C LEU A 106 4.13 -4.33 -5.54
N GLU A 107 3.20 -5.08 -6.11
CA GLU A 107 1.91 -5.32 -5.48
C GLU A 107 2.06 -6.16 -4.22
N VAL A 108 1.44 -5.68 -3.14
CA VAL A 108 1.40 -6.33 -1.84
C VAL A 108 -0.02 -6.41 -1.30
N GLU A 109 -0.33 -7.48 -0.59
CA GLU A 109 -1.62 -7.72 0.03
C GLU A 109 -1.46 -7.73 1.55
N VAL A 110 -2.18 -6.84 2.25
CA VAL A 110 -2.13 -6.72 3.71
C VAL A 110 -3.44 -7.20 4.33
N HIS A 111 -3.32 -8.16 5.25
CA HIS A 111 -4.45 -8.75 5.96
C HIS A 111 -4.38 -8.32 7.42
N VAL A 112 -5.42 -7.65 7.92
CA VAL A 112 -5.59 -7.35 9.34
C VAL A 112 -6.71 -8.21 9.90
N LEU A 113 -6.40 -9.00 10.92
CA LEU A 113 -7.25 -10.05 11.49
C LEU A 113 -7.44 -9.83 12.98
N THR A 114 -8.69 -9.90 13.44
CA THR A 114 -9.01 -10.10 14.85
C THR A 114 -9.08 -11.59 15.14
N VAL A 115 -8.30 -12.07 16.12
CA VAL A 115 -8.10 -13.50 16.38
C VAL A 115 -8.26 -13.87 17.85
N LYS A 116 -8.82 -15.06 18.12
CA LYS A 116 -8.83 -15.68 19.45
C LYS A 116 -8.82 -17.19 19.33
N GLY A 117 -7.95 -17.86 20.10
CA GLY A 117 -7.87 -19.34 20.09
C GLY A 117 -7.61 -19.96 18.71
N GLY A 118 -6.97 -19.24 17.79
CA GLY A 118 -6.71 -19.71 16.42
C GLY A 118 -7.86 -19.46 15.43
N ARG A 119 -8.98 -18.88 15.87
CA ARG A 119 -10.10 -18.48 15.02
C ARG A 119 -9.99 -17.01 14.64
N VAL A 120 -10.42 -16.68 13.42
CA VAL A 120 -10.60 -15.31 12.94
C VAL A 120 -12.04 -14.88 13.23
N TYR A 121 -12.21 -13.69 13.81
CA TYR A 121 -13.51 -13.11 14.18
C TYR A 121 -13.89 -11.94 13.28
N ASP A 122 -12.91 -11.18 12.84
CA ASP A 122 -13.05 -10.07 11.91
C ASP A 122 -11.80 -9.98 11.02
N ARG A 123 -11.95 -9.42 9.82
CA ARG A 123 -10.89 -9.32 8.83
C ARG A 123 -11.10 -8.15 7.88
N VAL A 124 -10.01 -7.44 7.62
CA VAL A 124 -9.84 -6.52 6.48
C VAL A 124 -8.66 -6.99 5.63
N ILE A 125 -8.84 -7.03 4.31
CA ILE A 125 -7.76 -7.25 3.34
C ILE A 125 -7.72 -6.04 2.42
N ARG A 126 -6.51 -5.54 2.11
CA ARG A 126 -6.30 -4.50 1.13
C ARG A 126 -5.01 -4.72 0.34
N ASP A 127 -5.07 -4.35 -0.93
CA ASP A 127 -3.94 -4.36 -1.83
C ASP A 127 -3.30 -2.96 -1.88
N PHE A 128 -1.96 -2.95 -1.95
CA PHE A 128 -1.14 -1.76 -2.04
C PHE A 128 -0.02 -1.99 -3.05
N HIS A 129 0.69 -0.91 -3.37
CA HIS A 129 1.99 -0.99 -4.01
C HIS A 129 3.02 -0.58 -2.95
N ALA A 130 4.11 -1.34 -2.87
CA ALA A 130 5.34 -0.90 -2.22
C ALA A 130 5.90 0.30 -2.98
#